data_AF-A0A2J6IBB5-F1
#
_entry.id   AF-A0A2J6IBB5-F1
#
_cell.length_a   1.000
_cell.length_b   1.000
_cell.length_c   1.000
_cell.angle_alpha   90.00
_cell.angle_beta   90.00
_cell.angle_gamma   90.00
#
_symmetry.space_group_name_H-M   'P 1'
#
loop_
_entity.id
_entity.type
_entity.pdbx_description
1 polymer ?
#
loop_
_entity_poly.entity_id
_entity_poly.type
_entity_poly.pdbx_seq_one_letter_code
_entity_poly.pdbx_strand_id
1 'polypeptide(L)'
;MTLFNSGLNIELHRFFSLSPLSKRKTYLVQTRLAFIDRKIILKNNRTAYLIKVYDNNNKHNFEYLLIYTKLTGTTKIYDDYPIVAVFKIRNLSDLDDNQLTLKDFDFIEWAFIASKDQQFI
;
A
#
# COMPACT_ATOMS: atom_id res chain seq x y z
N MET A 1 21.31 -3.39 3.46
CA MET A 1 20.63 -2.85 2.26
C MET A 1 19.38 -2.13 2.75
N THR A 2 19.49 -0.82 2.91
CA THR A 2 18.52 -0.01 3.67
C THR A 2 17.33 0.32 2.78
N LEU A 3 16.20 -0.36 2.98
CA LEU A 3 15.02 -0.26 2.11
C LEU A 3 14.22 1.05 2.27
N PHE A 4 14.43 1.82 3.34
CA PHE A 4 13.62 3.00 3.65
C PHE A 4 14.43 4.05 4.42
N ASN A 5 15.23 4.87 3.72
CA ASN A 5 15.88 6.04 4.33
C ASN A 5 14.90 7.21 4.43
N SER A 6 14.51 7.58 5.66
CA SER A 6 14.03 8.90 6.14
C SER A 6 13.06 9.73 5.28
N GLY A 7 12.33 9.09 4.38
CA GLY A 7 11.28 9.66 3.55
C GLY A 7 10.94 8.58 2.54
N LEU A 8 9.73 8.02 2.62
CA LEU A 8 9.30 6.86 1.84
C LEU A 8 9.36 7.11 0.32
N ASN A 9 10.54 6.98 -0.25
CA ASN A 9 10.75 6.76 -1.66
C ASN A 9 10.51 5.28 -1.90
N ILE A 10 9.23 4.90 -2.01
CA ILE A 10 8.88 3.53 -2.32
C ILE A 10 9.32 3.28 -3.75
N GLU A 11 10.28 2.37 -3.94
CA GLU A 11 10.81 2.05 -5.26
C GLU A 11 9.72 1.45 -6.15
N LEU A 12 9.46 2.10 -7.28
CA LEU A 12 8.50 1.62 -8.27
C LEU A 12 8.92 0.26 -8.84
N HIS A 13 7.93 -0.51 -9.31
CA HIS A 13 8.14 -1.80 -9.97
C HIS A 13 8.86 -2.86 -9.12
N ARG A 14 8.68 -2.83 -7.80
CA ARG A 14 9.17 -3.86 -6.88
C ARG A 14 8.04 -4.60 -6.17
N PHE A 15 8.31 -5.87 -5.91
CA PHE A 15 7.48 -6.70 -5.04
C PHE A 15 7.79 -6.44 -3.57
N PHE A 16 6.77 -6.48 -2.73
CA PHE A 16 6.88 -6.28 -1.29
C PHE A 16 5.81 -7.09 -0.54
N SER A 17 5.98 -7.22 0.78
CA SER A 17 4.98 -7.82 1.67
C SER A 17 4.07 -6.73 2.22
N LEU A 18 2.76 -6.89 2.05
CA LEU A 18 1.73 -6.03 2.62
C LEU A 18 0.98 -6.80 3.70
N SER A 19 1.06 -6.32 4.94
CA SER A 19 0.50 -7.02 6.10
C SER A 19 -0.49 -6.12 6.82
N PRO A 20 -1.66 -6.64 7.26
CA PRO A 20 -2.60 -5.84 8.01
C PRO A 20 -1.99 -5.40 9.35
N LEU A 21 -2.28 -4.16 9.77
CA LEU A 21 -1.77 -3.63 11.04
C LEU A 21 -2.51 -4.24 12.24
N SER A 22 -3.80 -4.53 12.06
CA SER A 22 -4.66 -5.21 13.04
C SER A 22 -4.66 -6.71 12.77
N LYS A 23 -4.96 -7.54 13.78
CA LYS A 23 -5.28 -8.96 13.60
C LYS A 23 -6.79 -9.25 13.54
N ARG A 24 -7.64 -8.25 13.78
CA ARG A 24 -9.11 -8.42 13.87
C ARG A 24 -9.80 -7.71 12.71
N LYS A 25 -10.73 -8.41 12.06
CA LYS A 25 -11.61 -7.89 10.99
C LYS A 25 -10.85 -7.13 9.89
N THR A 26 -9.82 -7.77 9.34
CA THR A 26 -8.96 -7.19 8.29
C THR A 26 -9.46 -7.62 6.91
N TYR A 27 -9.25 -6.78 5.91
CA TYR A 27 -9.59 -7.08 4.51
C TYR A 27 -8.52 -7.97 3.88
N LEU A 28 -7.25 -7.69 4.16
CA LEU A 28 -6.12 -8.48 3.69
C LEU A 28 -6.10 -9.88 4.29
N VAL A 29 -6.75 -10.06 5.46
CA VAL A 29 -6.79 -11.29 6.29
C VAL A 29 -5.41 -11.68 6.86
N GLN A 30 -4.38 -11.68 6.02
CA GLN A 30 -3.01 -12.07 6.28
C GLN A 30 -2.03 -11.25 5.44
N THR A 31 -0.73 -11.51 5.61
CA THR A 31 0.30 -10.95 4.72
C THR A 31 0.08 -11.40 3.28
N ARG A 32 0.08 -10.44 2.34
CA ARG A 32 -0.06 -10.69 0.89
C ARG A 32 1.14 -10.15 0.13
N LEU A 33 1.49 -10.84 -0.95
CA LEU A 33 2.43 -10.33 -1.93
C LEU A 33 1.78 -9.15 -2.65
N ALA A 34 2.51 -8.05 -2.77
CA ALA A 34 2.07 -6.87 -3.49
C ALA A 34 3.16 -6.37 -4.45
N PHE A 35 2.76 -5.63 -5.48
CA PHE A 35 3.65 -5.03 -6.47
C PHE A 35 3.20 -3.61 -6.77
N ILE A 36 4.15 -2.69 -6.87
CA ILE A 36 3.86 -1.29 -7.18
C ILE A 36 3.81 -1.09 -8.68
N ASP A 37 2.62 -0.79 -9.17
CA ASP A 37 2.37 -0.63 -10.59
C ASP A 37 2.72 0.78 -11.06
N ARG A 38 2.18 1.81 -10.41
CA ARG A 38 2.50 3.21 -10.73
C ARG A 38 2.28 4.16 -9.56
N LYS A 39 2.92 5.32 -9.64
CA LYS A 39 2.72 6.46 -8.74
C LYS A 39 1.52 7.29 -9.22
N ILE A 40 0.64 7.65 -8.30
CA ILE A 40 -0.51 8.54 -8.54
C ILE A 40 -0.27 9.85 -7.79
N ILE A 41 -0.34 10.96 -8.51
CA ILE A 41 -0.23 12.31 -7.92
C ILE A 41 -1.65 12.79 -7.65
N LEU A 42 -1.95 12.93 -6.36
CA LEU A 42 -3.20 13.48 -5.88
C LEU A 42 -3.10 15.01 -5.77
N LYS A 43 -4.25 15.66 -5.65
CA LYS A 43 -4.35 17.09 -5.35
C LYS A 43 -3.47 17.47 -4.14
N ASN A 44 -2.89 18.67 -4.20
CA ASN A 44 -1.94 19.22 -3.21
C ASN A 44 -0.60 18.46 -3.14
N ASN A 45 -0.12 17.94 -4.28
CA ASN A 45 1.16 17.23 -4.41
C ASN A 45 1.32 16.03 -3.47
N ARG A 46 0.19 15.43 -3.06
CA ARG A 46 0.20 14.20 -2.28
C ARG A 46 0.45 13.03 -3.21
N THR A 47 1.12 12.00 -2.70
CA THR A 47 1.45 10.80 -3.49
C THR A 47 0.74 9.60 -2.93
N ALA A 48 -0.01 8.91 -3.77
CA ALA A 48 -0.48 7.54 -3.53
C ALA A 48 0.20 6.60 -4.54
N TYR A 49 0.15 5.30 -4.27
CA TYR A 49 0.71 4.30 -5.18
C TYR A 49 -0.37 3.28 -5.52
N LEU A 50 -0.53 3.03 -6.82
CA LEU A 50 -1.35 1.93 -7.32
C LEU A 50 -0.56 0.65 -7.17
N ILE A 51 -1.16 -0.34 -6.50
CA ILE A 51 -0.54 -1.63 -6.24
C ILE A 51 -1.42 -2.75 -6.73
N LYS A 52 -0.77 -3.81 -7.22
CA LYS A 52 -1.37 -5.12 -7.44
C LYS A 52 -1.19 -5.92 -6.16
N VAL A 53 -2.27 -6.45 -5.59
CA VAL A 53 -2.22 -7.34 -4.42
C VAL A 53 -2.68 -8.73 -4.86
N TYR A 54 -1.81 -9.72 -4.66
CA TYR A 54 -1.99 -11.07 -5.19
C TYR A 54 -2.64 -11.99 -4.15
N ASP A 55 -3.48 -12.92 -4.62
CA ASP A 55 -4.02 -13.99 -3.78
C ASP A 55 -2.97 -15.07 -3.53
N ASN A 56 -2.93 -15.55 -2.28
CA ASN A 56 -2.07 -16.63 -1.75
C ASN A 56 -1.48 -17.56 -2.82
N ASN A 57 -0.22 -17.29 -3.18
CA ASN A 57 0.65 -18.04 -4.10
C ASN A 57 0.27 -18.02 -5.59
N ASN A 58 -0.84 -17.40 -6.00
CA ASN A 58 -1.19 -17.27 -7.41
C ASN A 58 -0.87 -15.85 -7.94
N LYS A 59 0.24 -15.74 -8.69
CA LYS A 59 0.63 -14.48 -9.33
C LYS A 59 -0.30 -14.05 -10.48
N HIS A 60 -1.22 -14.90 -10.92
CA HIS A 60 -2.16 -14.58 -12.00
C HIS A 60 -3.42 -13.87 -11.51
N ASN A 61 -3.77 -14.02 -10.23
CA ASN A 61 -4.94 -13.38 -9.64
C ASN A 61 -4.49 -12.26 -8.72
N PHE A 62 -4.79 -11.03 -9.13
CA PHE A 62 -4.55 -9.84 -8.33
C PHE A 62 -5.72 -8.87 -8.39
N GLU A 63 -5.84 -8.05 -7.38
CA GLU A 63 -6.69 -6.87 -7.36
C GLU A 63 -5.85 -5.60 -7.33
N TYR A 64 -6.42 -4.51 -7.84
CA TYR A 64 -5.81 -3.19 -7.73
C TYR A 64 -6.30 -2.49 -6.46
N LEU A 65 -5.35 -2.03 -5.65
CA LEU A 65 -5.60 -1.19 -4.48
C LEU A 65 -4.69 0.04 -4.54
N LEU A 66 -5.03 1.06 -3.76
CA LEU A 66 -4.14 2.19 -3.50
C LEU A 66 -3.53 2.07 -2.11
N ILE A 67 -2.26 2.45 -2.00
CA ILE A 67 -1.63 2.70 -0.70
C ILE A 67 -1.22 4.16 -0.58
N TYR A 68 -1.35 4.67 0.64
CA TYR A 68 -0.93 6.01 1.00
C TYR A 68 -0.16 5.97 2.32
N THR A 69 1.04 6.52 2.34
CA THR A 69 1.88 6.55 3.53
C THR A 69 1.25 7.34 4.66
N LYS A 70 1.22 6.78 5.87
CA LYS A 70 0.80 7.52 7.05
C LYS A 70 1.82 8.61 7.37
N LEU A 71 1.36 9.86 7.44
CA LEU A 71 2.25 11.02 7.65
C LEU A 71 2.28 11.55 9.08
N THR A 72 1.34 11.16 9.93
CA THR A 72 1.20 11.69 11.30
C THR A 72 0.96 10.60 12.33
N GLY A 73 1.29 10.88 13.59
CA GLY A 73 1.22 9.92 14.69
C GLY A 73 2.28 8.81 14.55
N THR A 74 1.94 7.58 14.94
CA THR A 74 2.78 6.41 14.70
C THR A 74 2.81 6.08 13.21
N THR A 75 3.95 6.33 12.55
CA THR A 75 4.16 6.15 11.10
C THR A 75 4.87 4.85 10.74
N LYS A 76 5.40 4.12 11.74
CA LYS A 76 6.06 2.83 11.58
C LYS A 76 5.63 1.84 12.66
N ILE A 77 5.78 0.55 12.40
CA ILE A 77 5.66 -0.53 13.38
C ILE A 77 6.97 -1.32 13.45
N TYR A 78 7.28 -1.88 14.63
CA TYR A 78 8.55 -2.58 14.91
C TYR A 78 9.77 -1.72 14.56
N ASP A 79 9.65 -0.40 14.75
CA ASP A 79 10.62 0.68 14.47
C ASP A 79 11.11 0.83 13.01
N ASP A 80 10.85 -0.16 12.15
CA ASP A 80 11.38 -0.21 10.80
C ASP A 80 10.33 -0.23 9.69
N TYR A 81 9.12 -0.76 9.93
CA TYR A 81 8.16 -0.99 8.86
C TYR A 81 7.16 0.15 8.71
N PRO A 82 7.12 0.83 7.56
CA PRO A 82 6.19 1.93 7.32
C PRO A 82 4.73 1.48 7.38
N ILE A 83 3.90 2.32 8.01
CA ILE A 83 2.45 2.16 8.04
C ILE A 83 1.84 2.89 6.83
N VAL A 84 0.93 2.21 6.15
CA VAL A 84 0.17 2.74 5.01
C VAL A 84 -1.33 2.55 5.21
N ALA A 85 -2.11 3.48 4.70
CA ALA A 85 -3.54 3.31 4.52
C ALA A 85 -3.78 2.59 3.19
N VAL A 86 -4.63 1.57 3.20
CA VAL A 86 -5.06 0.80 2.03
C VAL A 86 -6.44 1.29 1.60
N PHE A 87 -6.62 1.56 0.32
CA PHE A 87 -7.89 2.03 -0.24
C PHE A 87 -8.35 1.16 -1.42
N LYS A 88 -9.66 0.99 -1.53
CA LYS A 88 -10.30 0.39 -2.70
C LYS A 88 -10.52 1.44 -3.77
N ILE A 89 -10.27 1.05 -5.01
CA ILE A 89 -10.56 1.85 -6.19
C ILE A 89 -11.89 1.38 -6.75
N ARG A 90 -12.80 2.32 -7.06
CA ARG A 90 -14.10 1.99 -7.64
C ARG A 90 -14.00 1.71 -9.13
N ASN A 91 -13.23 2.54 -9.84
CA ASN A 91 -12.94 2.37 -11.25
C ASN A 91 -11.51 2.81 -11.58
N LEU A 92 -10.78 2.02 -12.36
CA LEU A 92 -9.39 2.30 -12.72
C LEU A 92 -9.25 3.51 -13.65
N SER A 93 -10.27 3.79 -14.48
CA SER A 93 -10.27 4.94 -15.39
C SER A 93 -10.19 6.28 -14.67
N ASP A 94 -10.61 6.31 -13.40
CA ASP A 94 -10.71 7.56 -12.63
C ASP A 94 -9.33 8.04 -12.15
N LEU A 95 -8.31 7.18 -12.22
CA LEU A 95 -6.97 7.43 -11.70
C LEU A 95 -6.14 8.43 -12.51
N ASP A 96 -6.60 8.83 -13.71
CA ASP A 96 -5.89 9.76 -14.58
C ASP A 96 -6.33 11.23 -14.33
N ASP A 97 -7.22 11.49 -13.37
CA ASP A 97 -7.64 12.84 -12.96
C ASP A 97 -6.72 13.43 -11.87
N ASN A 98 -6.08 14.56 -12.19
CA ASN A 98 -5.18 15.28 -11.30
C ASN A 98 -5.90 16.02 -10.13
N GLN A 99 -7.23 16.03 -10.12
CA GLN A 99 -8.03 16.62 -9.03
C GLN A 99 -8.38 15.64 -7.91
N LEU A 100 -8.04 14.35 -8.07
CA LEU A 100 -8.32 13.31 -7.10
C LEU A 100 -7.73 13.63 -5.71
N THR A 101 -8.48 13.25 -4.69
CA THR A 101 -8.12 13.31 -3.28
C THR A 101 -8.29 11.93 -2.65
N LEU A 102 -7.77 11.75 -1.43
CA LEU A 102 -7.97 10.49 -0.71
C LEU A 102 -9.45 10.20 -0.38
N LYS A 103 -10.34 11.20 -0.42
CA LYS A 103 -11.77 11.02 -0.15
C LYS A 103 -12.52 10.36 -1.31
N ASP A 104 -11.90 10.32 -2.48
CA ASP A 104 -12.48 9.72 -3.68
C ASP A 104 -12.28 8.19 -3.70
N PHE A 105 -11.56 7.65 -2.71
CA PHE A 105 -11.31 6.23 -2.53
C PHE A 105 -11.88 5.73 -1.21
N ASP A 106 -12.24 4.45 -1.18
CA ASP A 106 -12.82 3.83 0.01
C ASP A 106 -11.69 3.30 0.90
N PHE A 107 -11.50 3.91 2.08
CA PHE A 107 -10.54 3.42 3.05
C PHE A 107 -10.94 2.01 3.51
N ILE A 108 -10.00 1.06 3.40
CA ILE A 108 -10.20 -0.33 3.77
C ILE A 108 -9.62 -0.58 5.16
N GLU A 109 -8.30 -0.41 5.31
CA GLU A 109 -7.61 -0.68 6.57
C GLU A 109 -6.22 -0.02 6.62
N TRP A 110 -5.61 -0.07 7.80
CA TRP A 110 -4.19 0.23 7.98
C TRP A 110 -3.38 -1.05 7.79
N ALA A 111 -2.25 -0.93 7.10
CA ALA A 111 -1.30 -2.01 6.85
C ALA A 111 0.13 -1.53 7.08
N PHE A 112 1.09 -2.43 7.11
CA PHE A 112 2.50 -2.11 7.05
C PHE A 112 3.19 -2.81 5.88
N ILE A 113 4.29 -2.21 5.42
CA ILE A 113 5.07 -2.66 4.28
C ILE A 113 6.42 -3.19 4.76
N ALA A 114 6.82 -4.33 4.22
CA ALA A 114 8.09 -4.98 4.49
C ALA A 114 8.71 -5.56 3.21
N SER A 115 9.97 -5.98 3.29
CA SER A 115 10.60 -6.69 2.16
C SER A 115 9.84 -7.97 1.85
N LYS A 116 9.78 -8.34 0.56
CA LYS A 116 9.11 -9.57 0.10
C LYS A 116 9.58 -10.82 0.86
N ASP A 117 10.85 -10.88 1.23
CA ASP A 117 11.44 -12.07 1.87
C ASP A 117 11.10 -12.19 3.36
N GLN A 118 10.40 -11.20 3.92
CA GLN A 118 9.98 -11.21 5.31
C GLN A 118 8.55 -11.76 5.42
N GLN A 119 8.42 -12.89 6.12
CA GLN A 119 7.15 -13.47 6.50
C GLN A 119 6.81 -13.06 7.93
N PHE A 120 5.60 -12.55 8.13
CA PHE A 120 5.07 -12.18 9.44
C PHE A 120 3.99 -13.19 9.84
N ILE A 121 4.14 -13.78 11.03
CA ILE A 121 3.26 -14.82 11.61
C ILE A 121 2.14 -14.18 12.46
#